data_AF-A0A2X3IYG2-F1
#
_entry.id   AF-A0A2X3IYG2-F1
#
_cell.length_a   1.000
_cell.length_b   1.000
_cell.length_c   1.000
_cell.angle_alpha   90.00
_cell.angle_beta   90.00
_cell.angle_gamma   90.00
#
_symmetry.space_group_name_H-M   'P 1'
#
loop_
_entity.id
_entity.type
_entity.pdbx_description
1 polymer ?
#
loop_
_entity_poly.entity_id
_entity_poly.type
_entity_poly.pdbx_seq_one_letter_code
_entity_poly.pdbx_strand_id
1 'polypeptide(L)'
;MASTLVLTFSLPLDPNQDFNKVAHLVDKTSGKVDGAWELSRDLKELRLRHLEPKRTLIVTVESGLLALNKATLDASFEKQIATRDVQPSVGFASKGSLLPTKVIAGLPVMALNVDKIDVNFYRIKDSSLSAFVSQWQYRNSVSNWESDNLLKLADLVYTGRFDLNPARNTREKLMLPLGDIKPLQQPGVYLAIMNQAGHYAYSNAATLFTLSDVGISVHRYHDRLDVFTQSLENGAAQSGVEIALLNEKGQTVGQRKATVTACHA
;
A
#
# COMPACT_ATOMS: atom_id res chain seq x y z
N MET A 1 -9.32 6.11 1.68
CA MET A 1 -10.47 6.44 0.81
C MET A 1 -11.71 6.48 1.68
N ALA A 2 -12.25 7.68 1.93
CA ALA A 2 -13.46 7.83 2.72
C ALA A 2 -14.70 7.67 1.82
N SER A 3 -15.75 7.02 2.32
CA SER A 3 -17.00 6.84 1.57
C SER A 3 -17.73 8.18 1.40
N THR A 4 -18.37 8.37 0.25
CA THR A 4 -19.12 9.59 -0.08
C THR A 4 -20.54 9.22 -0.47
N LEU A 5 -21.54 9.89 0.12
CA LEU A 5 -22.92 9.86 -0.36
C LEU A 5 -23.05 10.83 -1.53
N VAL A 6 -23.73 10.39 -2.59
CA VAL A 6 -24.05 11.23 -3.74
C VAL A 6 -25.55 11.16 -4.00
N LEU A 7 -26.20 12.32 -4.01
CA LEU A 7 -27.58 12.50 -4.45
C LEU A 7 -27.55 13.11 -5.85
N THR A 8 -28.06 12.39 -6.84
CA THR A 8 -28.07 12.83 -8.24
C THR A 8 -29.46 13.34 -8.61
N PHE A 9 -29.50 14.54 -9.18
CA PHE A 9 -30.73 15.23 -9.56
C PHE A 9 -30.84 15.34 -11.08
N SER A 10 -32.08 15.33 -11.59
CA SER A 10 -32.36 15.49 -13.02
C SER A 10 -32.08 16.93 -13.51
N LEU A 11 -32.24 17.91 -12.62
CA LEU A 11 -32.04 19.34 -12.88
C LEU A 11 -30.89 19.91 -12.05
N PRO A 12 -30.15 20.91 -12.55
CA PRO A 12 -29.18 21.68 -11.77
C PRO A 12 -29.84 22.35 -10.55
N LEU A 13 -29.19 22.29 -9.38
CA LEU A 13 -29.64 22.93 -8.14
C LEU A 13 -29.22 24.41 -8.06
N ASP A 14 -29.99 25.22 -7.33
CA ASP A 14 -29.59 26.61 -7.03
C ASP A 14 -28.46 26.62 -5.99
N PRO A 15 -27.25 27.11 -6.30
CA PRO A 15 -26.12 27.08 -5.37
C PRO A 15 -26.24 28.06 -4.19
N ASN A 16 -27.20 29.01 -4.23
CA ASN A 16 -27.32 30.04 -3.20
C ASN A 16 -28.18 29.62 -2.01
N GLN A 17 -28.75 28.42 -2.03
CA GLN A 17 -29.57 27.89 -0.93
C GLN A 17 -28.69 27.21 0.14
N ASP A 18 -29.19 27.16 1.38
CA ASP A 18 -28.54 26.41 2.45
C ASP A 18 -29.01 24.95 2.43
N PHE A 19 -28.20 24.09 1.82
CA PHE A 19 -28.50 22.66 1.70
C PHE A 19 -28.69 21.96 3.05
N ASN A 20 -28.11 22.46 4.15
CA ASN A 20 -28.27 21.83 5.46
C ASN A 20 -29.70 21.95 6.04
N LYS A 21 -30.51 22.87 5.49
CA LYS A 21 -31.92 23.06 5.88
C LYS A 21 -32.90 22.19 5.11
N VAL A 22 -32.49 21.68 3.95
CA VAL A 22 -33.38 20.96 3.01
C VAL A 22 -32.89 19.54 2.73
N ALA A 23 -31.66 19.20 3.08
CA ALA A 23 -31.11 17.86 2.98
C ALA A 23 -30.54 17.43 4.32
N HIS A 24 -31.10 16.37 4.89
CA HIS A 24 -30.75 15.84 6.19
C HIS A 24 -30.18 14.43 6.06
N LEU A 25 -29.16 14.17 6.86
CA LEU A 25 -28.57 12.84 6.99
C LEU A 25 -28.51 12.48 8.46
N VAL A 26 -29.24 11.44 8.83
CA VAL A 26 -29.35 10.97 10.22
C VAL A 26 -28.90 9.53 10.28
N ASP A 27 -27.97 9.24 11.17
CA ASP A 27 -27.63 7.89 11.57
C ASP A 27 -28.65 7.39 12.59
N LYS A 28 -29.20 6.18 12.37
CA LYS A 28 -30.19 5.59 13.28
C LYS A 28 -29.69 5.41 14.72
N THR A 29 -28.38 5.38 14.94
CA THR A 29 -27.78 5.12 16.25
C THR A 29 -27.11 6.34 16.86
N SER A 30 -26.39 7.16 16.06
CA SER A 30 -25.66 8.34 16.57
C SER A 30 -26.37 9.66 16.32
N GLY A 31 -27.51 9.67 15.62
CA GLY A 31 -28.26 10.89 15.31
C GLY A 31 -27.68 11.63 14.11
N LYS A 32 -27.75 12.96 14.12
CA LYS A 32 -27.34 13.80 12.98
C LYS A 32 -25.89 13.50 12.58
N VAL A 33 -25.65 13.30 11.29
CA VAL A 33 -24.30 13.11 10.74
C VAL A 33 -23.66 14.48 10.52
N ASP A 34 -22.46 14.65 11.06
CA ASP A 34 -21.66 15.86 10.84
C ASP A 34 -21.10 15.91 9.41
N GLY A 35 -21.02 17.12 8.85
CA GLY A 35 -20.51 17.35 7.50
C GLY A 35 -21.27 18.47 6.79
N ALA A 36 -20.63 19.04 5.76
CA ALA A 36 -21.27 20.00 4.87
C ALA A 36 -21.60 19.32 3.54
N TRP A 37 -22.76 19.66 2.98
CA TRP A 37 -23.10 19.27 1.62
C TRP A 37 -22.24 20.05 0.62
N GLU A 38 -21.62 19.33 -0.29
CA GLU A 38 -20.84 19.86 -1.41
C GLU A 38 -21.64 19.70 -2.70
N LEU A 39 -21.94 20.81 -3.37
CA LEU A 39 -22.54 20.76 -4.70
C LEU A 39 -21.46 20.54 -5.77
N SER A 40 -21.73 19.64 -6.71
CA SER A 40 -20.84 19.40 -7.86
C SER A 40 -20.78 20.59 -8.81
N ARG A 41 -19.75 20.61 -9.67
CA ARG A 41 -19.55 21.69 -10.65
C ARG A 41 -20.67 21.79 -11.70
N ASP A 42 -21.30 20.66 -12.03
CA ASP A 42 -22.45 20.60 -12.94
C ASP A 42 -23.79 20.86 -12.22
N LEU A 43 -23.73 21.13 -10.91
CA LEU A 43 -24.85 21.43 -10.02
C LEU A 43 -25.91 20.32 -9.91
N LYS A 44 -25.62 19.11 -10.40
CA LYS A 44 -26.57 17.99 -10.42
C LYS A 44 -26.30 16.93 -9.38
N GLU A 45 -25.21 17.07 -8.61
CA GLU A 45 -24.87 16.14 -7.55
C GLU A 45 -24.62 16.87 -6.24
N LEU A 46 -25.35 16.47 -5.20
CA LEU A 46 -25.08 16.91 -3.84
C LEU A 46 -24.32 15.79 -3.11
N ARG A 47 -23.16 16.12 -2.55
CA ARG A 47 -22.22 15.15 -2.00
C ARG A 47 -21.98 15.40 -0.52
N LEU A 48 -21.94 14.33 0.27
CA LEU A 48 -21.50 14.40 1.67
C LEU A 48 -20.41 13.35 1.90
N ARG A 49 -19.21 13.81 2.24
CA ARG A 49 -18.01 12.99 2.34
C ARG A 49 -17.83 12.45 3.76
N HIS A 50 -16.85 11.56 3.91
CA HIS A 50 -16.42 11.03 5.21
C HIS A 50 -17.46 10.21 5.95
N LEU A 51 -18.32 9.50 5.21
CA LEU A 51 -19.29 8.60 5.83
C LEU A 51 -18.60 7.47 6.58
N GLU A 52 -19.05 7.23 7.82
CA GLU A 52 -18.67 6.05 8.57
C GLU A 52 -19.20 4.77 7.90
N PRO A 53 -18.42 3.68 7.87
CA PRO A 53 -18.85 2.38 7.35
C PRO A 53 -19.76 1.64 8.33
N LYS A 54 -20.49 0.63 7.83
CA LYS A 54 -21.40 -0.22 8.61
C LYS A 54 -22.43 0.59 9.43
N ARG A 55 -22.96 1.66 8.83
CA ARG A 55 -24.01 2.51 9.40
C ARG A 55 -25.30 2.34 8.63
N THR A 56 -26.42 2.54 9.33
CA THR A 56 -27.73 2.71 8.70
C THR A 56 -28.12 4.16 8.78
N LEU A 57 -28.15 4.82 7.63
CA LEU A 57 -28.44 6.25 7.52
C LEU A 57 -29.83 6.43 6.90
N ILE A 58 -30.52 7.47 7.34
CA ILE A 58 -31.75 7.97 6.73
C ILE A 58 -31.38 9.28 6.05
N VAL A 59 -31.56 9.31 4.74
CA VAL A 59 -31.46 10.54 3.95
C VAL A 59 -32.86 11.10 3.79
N THR A 60 -33.05 12.35 4.15
CA THR A 60 -34.29 13.09 3.91
C THR A 60 -33.99 14.31 3.08
N VAL A 61 -34.70 14.49 1.96
CA VAL A 61 -34.63 15.67 1.11
C VAL A 61 -36.00 16.31 1.12
N GLU A 62 -36.07 17.52 1.64
CA GLU A 62 -37.32 18.25 1.79
C GLU A 62 -37.87 18.73 0.44
N SER A 63 -39.20 18.80 0.34
CA SER A 63 -39.90 19.33 -0.83
C SER A 63 -39.40 20.71 -1.26
N GLY A 64 -38.95 21.53 -0.30
CA GLY A 64 -38.43 22.88 -0.51
C GLY A 64 -37.05 22.99 -1.18
N LEU A 65 -36.40 21.89 -1.60
CA LEU A 65 -35.14 21.95 -2.36
C LEU A 65 -35.34 22.66 -3.70
N LEU A 66 -34.57 23.72 -3.97
CA LEU A 66 -34.70 24.52 -5.19
C LEU A 66 -33.74 24.07 -6.30
N ALA A 67 -34.29 23.87 -7.50
CA ALA A 67 -33.53 23.82 -8.73
C ALA A 67 -33.19 25.24 -9.22
N LEU A 68 -32.19 25.34 -10.10
CA LEU A 68 -31.74 26.62 -10.69
C LEU A 68 -32.86 27.31 -11.49
N ASN A 69 -33.77 26.52 -12.08
CA ASN A 69 -34.98 27.01 -12.77
C ASN A 69 -36.15 27.32 -11.82
N LYS A 70 -35.90 27.36 -10.50
CA LYS A 70 -36.89 27.59 -9.43
C LYS A 70 -37.95 26.50 -9.26
N ALA A 71 -37.80 25.35 -9.93
CA ALA A 71 -38.61 24.18 -9.61
C ALA A 71 -38.25 23.63 -8.22
N THR A 72 -39.23 23.04 -7.55
CA THR A 72 -39.05 22.35 -6.27
C THR A 72 -39.47 20.89 -6.40
N LEU A 73 -39.19 20.07 -5.38
CA LEU A 73 -39.70 18.71 -5.33
C LEU A 73 -41.19 18.72 -4.96
N ASP A 74 -41.98 17.82 -5.55
CA ASP A 74 -43.42 17.72 -5.29
C ASP A 74 -43.73 17.26 -3.85
N ALA A 75 -42.84 16.44 -3.27
CA ALA A 75 -42.94 15.92 -1.91
C ALA A 75 -41.54 15.69 -1.33
N SER A 76 -41.46 15.69 0.01
CA SER A 76 -40.22 15.29 0.68
C SER A 76 -39.91 13.82 0.39
N PHE A 77 -38.65 13.55 0.12
CA PHE A 77 -38.13 12.23 -0.21
C PHE A 77 -37.35 11.68 0.99
N GLU A 78 -37.65 10.46 1.40
CA GLU A 78 -36.89 9.76 2.45
C GLU A 78 -36.37 8.42 1.91
N LYS A 79 -35.11 8.12 2.20
CA LYS A 79 -34.51 6.84 1.87
C LYS A 79 -33.54 6.36 2.92
N GLN A 80 -33.73 5.11 3.34
CA GLN A 80 -32.73 4.41 4.13
C GLN A 80 -31.62 3.88 3.24
N ILE A 81 -30.38 4.13 3.65
CA ILE A 81 -29.16 3.61 3.02
C ILE A 81 -28.29 2.92 4.07
N ALA A 82 -27.60 1.85 3.66
CA ALA A 82 -26.57 1.23 4.47
C ALA A 82 -25.20 1.58 3.89
N THR A 83 -24.31 2.11 4.71
CA THR A 83 -22.93 2.32 4.27
C THR A 83 -22.21 0.97 4.21
N ARG A 84 -21.28 0.83 3.26
CA ARG A 84 -20.55 -0.43 3.06
C ARG A 84 -19.84 -0.83 4.34
N ASP A 85 -19.82 -2.13 4.61
CA ASP A 85 -18.95 -2.67 5.64
C ASP A 85 -17.51 -2.63 5.14
N VAL A 86 -16.63 -1.98 5.90
CA VAL A 86 -15.23 -1.83 5.57
C VAL A 86 -14.46 -2.77 6.47
N GLN A 87 -14.13 -3.93 5.92
CA GLN A 87 -13.35 -4.93 6.64
C GLN A 87 -11.95 -4.38 6.96
N PRO A 88 -11.47 -4.55 8.20
CA PRO A 88 -10.09 -4.24 8.55
C PRO A 88 -9.11 -4.94 7.60
N SER A 89 -8.12 -4.19 7.11
CA SER A 89 -7.15 -4.71 6.16
C SER A 89 -5.77 -4.13 6.43
N VAL A 90 -4.74 -4.96 6.30
CA VAL A 90 -3.35 -4.54 6.39
C VAL A 90 -2.50 -5.30 5.38
N GLY A 91 -1.39 -4.69 4.96
CA GLY A 91 -0.43 -5.32 4.07
C GLY A 91 0.73 -4.40 3.72
N PHE A 92 1.82 -4.96 3.22
CA PHE A 92 2.91 -4.16 2.67
C PHE A 92 2.45 -3.40 1.42
N ALA A 93 2.95 -2.17 1.24
CA ALA A 93 2.58 -1.34 0.09
C ALA A 93 3.11 -1.89 -1.24
N SER A 94 4.19 -2.68 -1.20
CA SER A 94 4.75 -3.39 -2.35
C SER A 94 5.21 -4.79 -1.92
N LYS A 95 5.46 -5.67 -2.91
CA LYS A 95 6.07 -7.00 -2.70
C LYS A 95 7.60 -6.96 -2.68
N GLY A 96 8.19 -5.79 -2.94
CA GLY A 96 9.62 -5.64 -3.16
C GLY A 96 10.04 -4.18 -3.04
N SER A 97 11.17 -3.92 -2.39
CA SER A 97 11.81 -2.60 -2.35
C SER A 97 13.32 -2.72 -2.17
N LEU A 98 14.11 -2.01 -2.98
CA LEU A 98 15.54 -1.82 -2.71
C LEU A 98 15.70 -0.64 -1.74
N LEU A 99 16.45 -0.84 -0.66
CA LEU A 99 16.69 0.18 0.37
C LEU A 99 18.20 0.46 0.49
N PRO A 100 18.62 1.74 0.48
CA PRO A 100 20.01 2.12 0.76
C PRO A 100 20.42 1.76 2.19
N THR A 101 21.68 1.38 2.41
CA THR A 101 22.21 0.95 3.73
C THR A 101 22.24 2.03 4.80
N LYS A 102 22.41 3.31 4.43
CA LYS A 102 22.53 4.42 5.42
C LYS A 102 21.19 5.02 5.87
N VAL A 103 20.12 4.83 5.11
CA VAL A 103 18.79 5.38 5.43
C VAL A 103 17.77 4.26 5.30
N ILE A 104 17.57 3.49 6.37
CA ILE A 104 16.40 2.63 6.44
C ILE A 104 15.20 3.54 6.71
N ALA A 105 14.58 4.03 5.63
CA ALA A 105 13.38 4.88 5.69
C ALA A 105 12.18 4.16 6.36
N GLY A 106 12.30 2.86 6.58
CA GLY A 106 11.27 1.98 7.09
C GLY A 106 10.60 1.18 5.98
N LEU A 107 9.69 0.28 6.35
CA LEU A 107 8.90 -0.47 5.37
C LEU A 107 7.50 0.14 5.23
N PRO A 108 7.08 0.51 4.00
CA PRO A 108 5.75 1.07 3.77
C PRO A 108 4.67 -0.01 3.91
N VAL A 109 3.64 0.28 4.69
CA VAL A 109 2.45 -0.56 4.87
C VAL A 109 1.18 0.23 4.57
N MET A 110 0.17 -0.46 4.06
CA MET A 110 -1.18 0.06 3.91
C MET A 110 -2.04 -0.52 5.03
N ALA A 111 -2.65 0.34 5.82
CA ALA A 111 -3.49 -0.06 6.96
C ALA A 111 -4.87 0.58 6.88
N LEU A 112 -5.88 -0.14 7.37
CA LEU A 112 -7.26 0.31 7.47
C LEU A 112 -7.90 -0.39 8.66
N ASN A 113 -8.25 0.37 9.70
CA ASN A 113 -8.87 -0.15 10.92
C ASN A 113 -8.06 -1.28 11.60
N VAL A 114 -6.73 -1.24 11.50
CA VAL A 114 -5.83 -2.19 12.16
C VAL A 114 -4.83 -1.40 12.99
N ASP A 115 -4.90 -1.55 14.31
CA ASP A 115 -4.11 -0.75 15.24
C ASP A 115 -2.69 -1.29 15.43
N LYS A 116 -2.50 -2.60 15.30
CA LYS A 116 -1.21 -3.26 15.53
C LYS A 116 -1.00 -4.40 14.55
N ILE A 117 0.26 -4.67 14.22
CA ILE A 117 0.66 -5.85 13.47
C ILE A 117 1.90 -6.51 14.06
N ASP A 118 1.95 -7.84 13.98
CA ASP A 118 3.14 -8.62 14.29
C ASP A 118 3.89 -8.92 12.99
N VAL A 119 5.20 -8.67 12.95
CA VAL A 119 6.04 -8.87 11.77
C VAL A 119 7.28 -9.68 12.12
N ASN A 120 7.49 -10.76 11.36
CA ASN A 120 8.72 -11.53 11.36
C ASN A 120 9.63 -11.06 10.23
N PHE A 121 10.92 -10.94 10.52
CA PHE A 121 11.95 -10.58 9.56
C PHE A 121 12.96 -11.69 9.44
N TYR A 122 13.18 -12.13 8.22
CA TYR A 122 14.12 -13.18 7.88
C TYR A 122 15.23 -12.60 7.03
N ARG A 123 16.47 -13.01 7.26
CA ARG A 123 17.60 -12.75 6.38
C ARG A 123 17.83 -13.96 5.50
N ILE A 124 17.88 -13.77 4.19
CA ILE A 124 18.14 -14.85 3.25
C ILE A 124 19.60 -15.29 3.38
N LYS A 125 19.86 -16.60 3.41
CA LYS A 125 21.21 -17.16 3.47
C LYS A 125 21.93 -16.87 2.16
N ASP A 126 23.17 -16.38 2.23
CA ASP A 126 23.97 -16.05 1.05
C ASP A 126 24.10 -17.25 0.09
N SER A 127 24.32 -18.45 0.64
CA SER A 127 24.42 -19.71 -0.12
C SER A 127 23.13 -20.13 -0.83
N SER A 128 21.98 -19.58 -0.42
CA SER A 128 20.65 -19.93 -0.92
C SER A 128 20.01 -18.79 -1.71
N LEU A 129 20.69 -17.64 -1.85
CA LEU A 129 20.11 -16.44 -2.43
C LEU A 129 19.62 -16.65 -3.87
N SER A 130 20.41 -17.31 -4.72
CA SER A 130 20.04 -17.56 -6.11
C SER A 130 18.80 -18.46 -6.24
N ALA A 131 18.75 -19.52 -5.43
CA ALA A 131 17.60 -20.41 -5.34
C ALA A 131 16.35 -19.70 -4.79
N PHE A 132 16.53 -18.85 -3.78
CA PHE A 132 15.46 -18.04 -3.20
C PHE A 132 14.88 -17.06 -4.23
N VAL A 133 15.72 -16.30 -4.92
CA VAL A 133 15.28 -15.29 -5.91
C VAL A 133 14.53 -15.96 -7.05
N SER A 134 15.02 -17.10 -7.56
CA SER A 134 14.29 -17.90 -8.55
C SER A 134 12.90 -18.26 -8.02
N GLN A 135 12.80 -18.87 -6.84
CA GLN A 135 11.50 -19.25 -6.27
C GLN A 135 10.57 -18.06 -5.98
N TRP A 136 11.11 -16.90 -5.62
CA TRP A 136 10.33 -15.69 -5.36
C TRP A 136 9.74 -15.10 -6.64
N GLN A 137 10.52 -15.02 -7.72
CA GLN A 137 10.09 -14.46 -9.01
C GLN A 137 8.97 -15.26 -9.67
N TYR A 138 8.98 -16.60 -9.54
CA TYR A 138 7.94 -17.46 -10.12
C TYR A 138 6.63 -17.51 -9.32
N ARG A 139 6.57 -16.93 -8.13
CA ARG A 139 5.38 -17.01 -7.26
C ARG A 139 4.44 -15.84 -7.50
N ASN A 140 3.36 -16.10 -8.24
CA ASN A 140 2.24 -15.17 -8.39
C ASN A 140 1.34 -15.15 -7.14
N SER A 141 1.39 -14.02 -6.45
CA SER A 141 0.32 -13.30 -5.71
C SER A 141 -0.54 -13.97 -4.64
N VAL A 142 -0.67 -15.29 -4.47
CA VAL A 142 -1.70 -15.80 -3.54
C VAL A 142 -1.19 -16.98 -2.70
N SER A 143 -1.28 -16.80 -1.39
CA SER A 143 -1.31 -17.77 -0.29
C SER A 143 -0.04 -18.44 0.26
N ASN A 144 1.05 -18.68 -0.47
CA ASN A 144 2.05 -19.66 0.00
C ASN A 144 3.44 -19.11 0.42
N TRP A 145 3.54 -17.86 0.88
CA TRP A 145 4.84 -17.33 1.36
C TRP A 145 5.33 -18.02 2.65
N GLU A 146 4.42 -18.58 3.46
CA GLU A 146 4.71 -19.45 4.62
C GLU A 146 5.14 -20.87 4.24
N SER A 147 5.38 -21.19 2.95
CA SER A 147 5.88 -22.51 2.60
C SER A 147 7.15 -22.80 3.43
N ASP A 148 7.11 -23.83 4.28
CA ASP A 148 8.26 -24.26 5.11
C ASP A 148 9.57 -24.33 4.32
N ASN A 149 9.48 -24.65 3.02
CA ASN A 149 10.62 -24.74 2.13
C ASN A 149 11.30 -23.40 1.81
N LEU A 150 10.56 -22.28 1.75
CA LEU A 150 11.15 -20.97 1.51
C LEU A 150 11.83 -20.45 2.78
N LEU A 151 11.20 -20.64 3.93
CA LEU A 151 11.76 -20.23 5.21
C LEU A 151 13.02 -21.02 5.60
N LYS A 152 13.22 -22.26 5.09
CA LYS A 152 14.49 -23.00 5.26
C LYS A 152 15.71 -22.29 4.63
N LEU A 153 15.48 -21.45 3.60
CA LEU A 153 16.52 -20.69 2.89
C LEU A 153 16.88 -19.39 3.61
N ALA A 154 16.23 -19.08 4.72
CA ALA A 154 16.40 -17.86 5.46
C ALA A 154 16.55 -18.16 6.97
N ASP A 155 17.08 -17.20 7.70
CA ASP A 155 17.17 -17.25 9.16
C ASP A 155 16.29 -16.14 9.75
N LEU A 156 15.47 -16.46 10.74
CA LEU A 156 14.70 -15.46 11.48
C LEU A 156 15.67 -14.57 12.26
N VAL A 157 15.67 -13.27 11.97
CA VAL A 157 16.60 -12.31 12.61
C VAL A 157 15.90 -11.37 13.59
N TYR A 158 14.60 -11.15 13.43
CA TYR A 158 13.83 -10.31 14.33
C TYR A 158 12.33 -10.61 14.23
N THR A 159 11.63 -10.51 15.36
CA THR A 159 10.16 -10.49 15.43
C THR A 159 9.77 -9.29 16.28
N GLY A 160 8.80 -8.52 15.81
CA GLY A 160 8.32 -7.36 16.54
C GLY A 160 6.84 -7.07 16.29
N ARG A 161 6.22 -6.43 17.28
CA ARG A 161 4.88 -5.85 17.16
C ARG A 161 5.02 -4.36 16.89
N PHE A 162 4.30 -3.87 15.89
CA PHE A 162 4.32 -2.47 15.47
C PHE A 162 2.93 -1.87 15.65
N ASP A 163 2.87 -0.72 16.31
CA ASP A 163 1.66 0.10 16.40
C ASP A 163 1.50 0.91 15.09
N LEU A 164 0.29 0.90 14.53
CA LEU A 164 -0.08 1.56 13.28
C LEU A 164 -1.01 2.75 13.53
N ASN A 165 -2.01 2.59 14.40
CA ASN A 165 -2.99 3.62 14.77
C ASN A 165 -3.50 4.49 13.58
N PRO A 166 -3.98 3.90 12.46
CA PRO A 166 -4.46 4.68 11.33
C PRO A 166 -5.72 5.46 11.69
N ALA A 167 -5.99 6.57 11.00
CA ALA A 167 -7.26 7.27 11.19
C ALA A 167 -8.45 6.32 10.93
N ARG A 168 -9.46 6.39 11.81
CA ARG A 168 -10.63 5.51 11.77
C ARG A 168 -11.27 5.55 10.38
N ASN A 169 -11.51 4.36 9.82
CA ASN A 169 -12.12 4.13 8.51
C ASN A 169 -11.38 4.75 7.31
N THR A 170 -10.10 5.07 7.47
CA THR A 170 -9.28 5.65 6.42
C THR A 170 -8.12 4.71 6.10
N ARG A 171 -8.02 4.32 4.83
CA ARG A 171 -6.84 3.59 4.34
C ARG A 171 -5.68 4.57 4.26
N GLU A 172 -4.63 4.31 5.03
CA GLU A 172 -3.44 5.14 5.14
C GLU A 172 -2.17 4.36 4.78
N LYS A 173 -1.19 5.09 4.25
CA LYS A 173 0.16 4.59 4.04
C LYS A 173 1.00 4.98 5.25
N LEU A 174 1.47 3.99 6.00
CA LEU A 174 2.29 4.14 7.19
C LEU A 174 3.69 3.57 6.93
N MET A 175 4.66 3.91 7.77
CA MET A 175 6.04 3.43 7.68
C MET A 175 6.40 2.65 8.96
N LEU A 176 6.81 1.40 8.81
CA LEU A 176 7.34 0.61 9.91
C LEU A 176 8.78 1.05 10.21
N PRO A 177 9.08 1.51 11.43
CA PRO A 177 10.42 1.94 11.79
C PRO A 177 11.33 0.72 11.91
N LEU A 178 12.42 0.71 11.14
CA LEU A 178 13.43 -0.35 11.19
C LEU A 178 14.78 0.13 11.73
N GLY A 179 14.96 1.45 11.90
CA GLY A 179 16.24 2.07 12.22
C GLY A 179 16.90 1.53 13.49
N ASP A 180 16.11 1.20 14.51
CA ASP A 180 16.63 0.73 15.80
C ASP A 180 16.85 -0.79 15.86
N ILE A 181 16.51 -1.52 14.79
CA ILE A 181 16.58 -2.98 14.74
C ILE A 181 17.96 -3.39 14.22
N LYS A 182 18.92 -3.57 15.14
CA LYS A 182 20.34 -3.88 14.82
C LYS A 182 20.54 -4.99 13.76
N PRO A 183 19.84 -6.15 13.81
CA PRO A 183 20.01 -7.19 12.79
C PRO A 183 19.60 -6.77 11.36
N LEU A 184 18.74 -5.76 11.23
CA LEU A 184 18.28 -5.22 9.94
C LEU A 184 19.17 -4.10 9.41
N GLN A 185 20.26 -3.73 10.10
CA GLN A 185 21.25 -2.77 9.61
C GLN A 185 22.38 -3.43 8.82
N GLN A 186 22.46 -4.76 8.83
CA GLN A 186 23.48 -5.50 8.08
C GLN A 186 23.12 -5.54 6.59
N PRO A 187 24.09 -5.42 5.67
CA PRO A 187 23.82 -5.59 4.25
C PRO A 187 23.30 -7.01 3.96
N GLY A 188 22.26 -7.13 3.13
CA GLY A 188 21.66 -8.41 2.82
C GLY A 188 20.28 -8.31 2.20
N VAL A 189 19.74 -9.46 1.83
CA VAL A 189 18.36 -9.60 1.36
C VAL A 189 17.51 -10.09 2.52
N TYR A 190 16.38 -9.43 2.73
CA TYR A 190 15.48 -9.67 3.85
C TYR A 190 14.06 -9.88 3.36
N LEU A 191 13.34 -10.76 4.04
CA LEU A 191 11.92 -11.03 3.85
C LEU A 191 11.18 -10.59 5.11
N ALA A 192 10.25 -9.65 4.97
CA ALA A 192 9.34 -9.27 6.04
C ALA A 192 7.98 -9.93 5.82
N ILE A 193 7.42 -10.44 6.90
CA ILE A 193 6.26 -11.32 6.93
C ILE A 193 5.33 -10.82 8.05
N MET A 194 4.08 -10.49 7.72
CA MET A 194 3.05 -10.17 8.71
C MET A 194 2.44 -11.45 9.25
N ASN A 195 2.45 -11.63 10.57
CA ASN A 195 1.77 -12.74 11.22
C ASN A 195 0.27 -12.44 11.33
N GLN A 196 -0.55 -13.48 11.14
CA GLN A 196 -2.00 -13.38 11.28
C GLN A 196 -2.44 -13.30 12.75
N ALA A 197 -2.25 -12.15 13.39
CA ALA A 197 -2.87 -11.88 14.70
C ALA A 197 -4.34 -11.49 14.51
N GLY A 198 -5.21 -12.46 14.19
CA GLY A 198 -6.66 -12.27 14.03
C GLY A 198 -7.18 -12.39 12.59
N HIS A 199 -8.49 -12.17 12.41
CA HIS A 199 -9.20 -12.30 11.13
C HIS A 199 -9.08 -11.02 10.27
N TYR A 200 -7.87 -10.69 9.81
CA TYR A 200 -7.66 -9.56 8.90
C TYR A 200 -7.57 -10.02 7.44
N ALA A 201 -8.13 -9.22 6.54
CA ALA A 201 -7.90 -9.40 5.11
C ALA A 201 -6.49 -8.89 4.77
N TYR A 202 -5.58 -9.82 4.50
CA TYR A 202 -4.22 -9.50 4.05
C TYR A 202 -4.19 -9.25 2.55
N SER A 203 -3.77 -8.05 2.14
CA SER A 203 -3.55 -7.75 0.73
C SER A 203 -2.20 -8.26 0.25
N ASN A 204 -1.11 -7.87 0.94
CA ASN A 204 0.24 -8.38 0.77
C ASN A 204 0.83 -8.68 2.17
N ALA A 205 0.79 -9.94 2.59
CA ALA A 205 1.33 -10.34 3.90
C ALA A 205 2.86 -10.49 3.93
N ALA A 206 3.53 -10.51 2.78
CA ALA A 206 4.99 -10.60 2.70
C ALA A 206 5.58 -9.58 1.72
N THR A 207 6.78 -9.09 2.02
CA THR A 207 7.54 -8.20 1.14
C THR A 207 9.04 -8.49 1.23
N LEU A 208 9.73 -8.38 0.09
CA LEU A 208 11.18 -8.49 0.01
C LEU A 208 11.82 -7.11 0.10
N PHE A 209 12.91 -6.98 0.83
CA PHE A 209 13.72 -5.78 0.79
C PHE A 209 15.22 -6.10 0.84
N THR A 210 16.03 -5.25 0.22
CA THR A 210 17.49 -5.43 0.16
C THR A 210 18.17 -4.22 0.76
N LEU A 211 19.13 -4.45 1.64
CA LEU A 211 20.07 -3.45 2.11
C LEU A 211 21.39 -3.65 1.40
N SER A 212 21.74 -2.71 0.52
CA SER A 212 23.01 -2.70 -0.21
C SER A 212 23.45 -1.26 -0.46
N ASP A 213 24.75 -1.04 -0.59
CA ASP A 213 25.29 0.18 -1.20
C ASP A 213 25.56 -0.01 -2.70
N VAL A 214 25.44 -1.23 -3.23
CA VAL A 214 25.68 -1.50 -4.65
C VAL A 214 24.41 -1.26 -5.45
N GLY A 215 24.42 -0.23 -6.29
CA GLY A 215 23.47 0.02 -7.36
C GLY A 215 23.95 -0.60 -8.66
N ILE A 216 23.05 -1.30 -9.36
CA ILE A 216 23.35 -1.95 -10.64
C ILE A 216 22.43 -1.35 -11.70
N SER A 217 23.00 -0.91 -12.83
CA SER A 217 22.24 -0.58 -14.03
C SER A 217 22.72 -1.44 -15.19
N VAL A 218 21.76 -1.90 -16.01
CA VAL A 218 22.00 -2.84 -17.10
C VAL A 218 21.41 -2.27 -18.37
N HIS A 219 22.25 -2.14 -19.40
CA HIS A 219 21.82 -1.75 -20.74
C HIS A 219 21.99 -2.94 -21.68
N ARG A 220 20.88 -3.38 -22.28
CA ARG A 220 20.87 -4.50 -23.23
C ARG A 220 20.80 -3.98 -24.66
N TYR A 221 21.73 -4.45 -25.49
CA TYR A 221 21.75 -4.25 -26.93
C TYR A 221 21.47 -5.60 -27.63
N HIS A 222 21.46 -5.62 -28.96
CA HIS A 222 21.19 -6.84 -29.73
C HIS A 222 22.21 -7.95 -29.45
N ASP A 223 23.48 -7.60 -29.30
CA ASP A 223 24.63 -8.51 -29.24
C ASP A 223 25.46 -8.38 -27.95
N ARG A 224 25.12 -7.43 -27.07
CA ARG A 224 25.88 -7.17 -25.83
C ARG A 224 25.03 -6.70 -24.66
N LEU A 225 25.58 -6.85 -23.45
CA LEU A 225 25.00 -6.36 -22.22
C LEU A 225 26.06 -5.54 -21.46
N ASP A 226 25.78 -4.26 -21.24
CA ASP A 226 26.65 -3.35 -20.50
C ASP A 226 26.13 -3.21 -19.07
N VAL A 227 26.95 -3.63 -18.09
CA VAL A 227 26.62 -3.52 -16.65
C VAL A 227 27.47 -2.43 -16.00
N PHE A 228 26.80 -1.56 -15.25
CA PHE A 228 27.44 -0.51 -14.47
C PHE A 228 27.10 -0.69 -12.99
N THR A 229 28.11 -0.59 -12.14
CA THR A 229 28.00 -0.67 -10.69
C THR A 229 28.38 0.68 -10.08
N GLN A 230 27.53 1.19 -9.20
CA GLN A 230 27.73 2.48 -8.54
C GLN A 230 27.29 2.42 -7.09
N SER A 231 27.89 3.24 -6.24
CA SER A 231 27.44 3.42 -4.86
C SER A 231 26.07 4.09 -4.85
N LEU A 232 25.13 3.55 -4.09
CA LEU A 232 23.82 4.16 -3.86
C LEU A 232 23.92 5.37 -2.93
N GLU A 233 24.98 5.45 -2.12
CA GLU A 233 25.22 6.59 -1.24
C GLU A 233 25.62 7.85 -2.01
N ASN A 234 26.58 7.74 -2.95
CA ASN A 234 27.20 8.92 -3.58
C ASN A 234 27.23 8.89 -5.11
N GLY A 235 26.73 7.82 -5.74
CA GLY A 235 26.70 7.66 -7.20
C GLY A 235 28.05 7.37 -7.85
N ALA A 236 29.13 7.20 -7.08
CA ALA A 236 30.45 6.92 -7.63
C ALA A 236 30.54 5.50 -8.19
N ALA A 237 31.28 5.33 -9.29
CA ALA A 237 31.52 4.02 -9.88
C ALA A 237 32.22 3.08 -8.89
N GLN A 238 31.74 1.85 -8.77
CA GLN A 238 32.29 0.83 -7.89
C GLN A 238 32.98 -0.27 -8.71
N SER A 239 34.29 -0.45 -8.52
CA SER A 239 35.07 -1.53 -9.13
C SER A 239 35.20 -2.74 -8.21
N GLY A 240 35.49 -3.92 -8.77
CA GLY A 240 35.74 -5.16 -8.01
C GLY A 240 34.47 -5.86 -7.53
N VAL A 241 33.28 -5.30 -7.79
CA VAL A 241 31.99 -5.95 -7.55
C VAL A 241 31.86 -7.16 -8.45
N GLU A 242 31.58 -8.32 -7.88
CA GLU A 242 31.33 -9.54 -8.63
C GLU A 242 29.90 -9.56 -9.16
N ILE A 243 29.75 -9.71 -10.47
CA ILE A 243 28.48 -9.75 -11.18
C ILE A 243 28.31 -11.17 -11.70
N ALA A 244 27.23 -11.83 -11.28
CA ALA A 244 26.82 -13.14 -11.77
C ALA A 244 25.51 -13.02 -12.56
N LEU A 245 25.50 -13.55 -13.78
CA LEU A 245 24.28 -13.72 -14.57
C LEU A 245 23.65 -15.05 -14.20
N LEU A 246 22.38 -15.02 -13.78
CA LEU A 246 21.63 -16.20 -13.37
C LEU A 246 20.58 -16.54 -14.43
N ASN A 247 20.36 -17.83 -14.68
CA ASN A 247 19.20 -18.29 -15.43
C ASN A 247 17.94 -18.31 -14.54
N GLU A 248 16.81 -18.66 -15.16
CA GLU A 248 15.51 -18.83 -14.50
C GLU A 248 15.53 -19.76 -13.28
N LYS A 249 16.42 -20.76 -13.25
CA LYS A 249 16.56 -21.72 -12.14
C LYS A 249 17.52 -21.24 -11.04
N GLY A 250 18.04 -20.01 -11.15
CA GLY A 250 19.03 -19.47 -10.22
C GLY A 250 20.45 -20.04 -10.42
N GLN A 251 20.74 -20.67 -11.57
CA GLN A 251 22.07 -21.19 -11.87
C GLN A 251 22.91 -20.12 -12.57
N THR A 252 24.17 -19.99 -12.18
CA THR A 252 25.11 -19.06 -12.82
C THR A 252 25.43 -19.51 -14.24
N VAL A 253 25.15 -18.64 -15.21
CA VAL A 253 25.48 -18.83 -16.64
C VAL A 253 26.63 -17.95 -17.11
N GLY A 254 27.02 -16.96 -16.31
CA GLY A 254 28.18 -16.11 -16.57
C GLY A 254 28.57 -15.33 -15.31
N GLN A 255 29.85 -14.99 -15.18
CA GLN A 255 30.36 -14.24 -14.04
C GLN A 255 31.52 -13.34 -14.46
N ARG A 256 31.53 -12.08 -14.00
CA ARG A 256 32.56 -11.08 -14.29
C ARG A 256 32.74 -10.16 -13.08
N LYS A 257 33.90 -9.54 -12.95
CA LYS A 257 34.14 -8.47 -11.96
C LYS A 257 34.03 -7.11 -12.63
N ALA A 258 33.25 -6.22 -12.04
CA ALA A 258 33.09 -4.85 -12.50
C ALA A 258 34.46 -4.15 -12.55
N THR A 259 34.75 -3.52 -13.68
CA THR A 259 35.93 -2.68 -13.88
C THR A 259 35.51 -1.21 -13.78
N VAL A 260 36.47 -0.29 -13.56
CA VAL A 260 36.20 1.16 -13.36
C VAL A 260 35.48 1.80 -14.57
N THR A 261 35.52 1.13 -15.72
CA THR A 261 34.73 1.45 -16.92
C THR A 261 33.89 0.20 -17.25
N ALA A 262 32.61 0.41 -17.58
CA ALA A 262 31.58 -0.57 -17.97
C ALA A 262 32.04 -2.04 -18.07
N CYS A 263 31.39 -2.93 -17.31
CA CYS A 263 31.64 -4.36 -17.46
C CYS A 263 30.89 -4.85 -18.70
N HIS A 264 31.62 -5.15 -19.78
CA HIS A 264 31.07 -5.83 -20.95
C HIS A 264 30.90 -7.33 -20.60
N ALA A 265 29.65 -7.81 -20.64
CA ALA A 265 29.31 -9.22 -20.45
C ALA A 265 29.00 -9.89 -21.80
#